data_AF-A0A949AXF7-F1
#
_entry.id   AF-A0A949AXF7-F1
#
_cell.length_a   1.000
_cell.length_b   1.000
_cell.length_c   1.000
_cell.angle_alpha   90.00
_cell.angle_beta   90.00
_cell.angle_gamma   90.00
#
_symmetry.space_group_name_H-M   'P 1'
#
loop_
_entity.id
_entity.type
_entity.pdbx_description
1 polymer ?
#
loop_
_entity_poly.entity_id
_entity_poly.type
_entity_poly.pdbx_seq_one_letter_code
_entity_poly.pdbx_strand_id
1 'polypeptide(L)'
;MALDNSEPIYPISVAAKLLSVHPRTLRIYEEEGLIKPARQGNKRYFSNNDVEWITCLRTLIHEKGISIPGIKMLLELTPCWEITKCPPEKRDRCSAYIDRSIPCWQRANTACSKDFGQCETCEVYIRAMKQVKDLAATGNSSLPAQPAGRKVQPPKS
;
A
#
# COMPACT_ATOMS: atom_id res chain seq x y z
N MET A 1 -11.35 28.90 7.36
CA MET A 1 -10.26 27.90 7.51
C MET A 1 -10.78 26.59 6.96
N ALA A 2 -10.33 26.17 5.79
CA ALA A 2 -10.58 24.81 5.32
C ALA A 2 -9.62 23.89 6.07
N LEU A 3 -10.14 22.93 6.82
CA LEU A 3 -9.31 21.88 7.41
C LEU A 3 -8.72 21.07 6.26
N ASP A 4 -7.41 20.84 6.26
CA ASP A 4 -6.80 19.89 5.33
C ASP A 4 -7.34 18.49 5.69
N ASN A 5 -7.97 17.81 4.74
CA ASN A 5 -8.55 16.48 4.95
C ASN A 5 -7.49 15.43 5.34
N SER A 6 -6.20 15.73 5.14
CA SER A 6 -5.06 14.89 5.49
C SER A 6 -4.56 15.12 6.91
N GLU A 7 -5.00 16.18 7.61
CA GLU A 7 -4.54 16.49 8.95
C GLU A 7 -5.13 15.51 9.98
N PRO A 8 -4.32 14.77 10.75
CA PRO A 8 -4.81 13.74 11.67
C PRO A 8 -5.22 14.35 13.00
N ILE A 9 -6.48 14.74 13.12
CA ILE A 9 -7.04 15.44 14.30
C ILE A 9 -7.97 14.57 15.17
N TYR A 10 -8.47 13.44 14.65
CA TYR A 10 -9.45 12.62 15.35
C TYR A 10 -8.77 11.53 16.19
N PRO A 11 -8.87 11.53 17.53
CA PRO A 11 -8.43 10.39 18.32
C PRO A 11 -9.29 9.15 18.01
N ILE A 12 -8.76 7.95 18.27
CA ILE A 12 -9.43 6.67 17.96
C ILE A 12 -10.88 6.59 18.47
N SER A 13 -11.19 7.19 19.62
CA SER A 13 -12.55 7.21 20.18
C SER A 13 -13.51 8.04 19.36
N VAL A 14 -13.05 9.17 18.80
CA VAL A 14 -13.84 10.04 17.91
C VAL A 14 -14.01 9.38 16.56
N ALA A 15 -12.93 8.85 15.96
CA ALA A 15 -12.99 8.14 14.69
C ALA A 15 -13.96 6.95 14.75
N ALA A 16 -13.91 6.15 15.83
CA ALA A 16 -14.83 5.03 16.04
C ALA A 16 -16.31 5.47 16.12
N LYS A 17 -16.60 6.60 16.77
CA LYS A 17 -17.95 7.18 16.81
C LYS A 17 -18.42 7.66 15.45
N LEU A 18 -17.58 8.41 14.72
CA LEU A 18 -17.89 8.89 13.36
C LEU A 18 -18.22 7.73 12.42
N LEU A 19 -17.47 6.64 12.54
CA LEU A 19 -17.66 5.44 11.76
C LEU A 19 -18.76 4.52 12.33
N SER A 20 -19.32 4.77 13.52
CA SER A 20 -20.24 3.83 14.18
C SER A 20 -19.67 2.41 14.28
N VAL A 21 -18.40 2.29 14.70
CA VAL A 21 -17.70 1.01 14.92
C VAL A 21 -17.11 0.94 16.32
N HIS A 22 -16.80 -0.27 16.78
CA HIS A 22 -16.04 -0.45 18.00
C HIS A 22 -14.56 -0.09 17.77
N PRO A 23 -13.86 0.58 18.72
CA PRO A 23 -12.43 0.91 18.58
C PRO A 23 -11.53 -0.31 18.31
N ARG A 24 -11.97 -1.50 18.74
CA ARG A 24 -11.28 -2.77 18.43
C ARG A 24 -11.23 -3.07 16.93
N THR A 25 -12.28 -2.72 16.18
CA THR A 25 -12.32 -2.90 14.72
C THR A 25 -11.23 -2.07 14.04
N LEU A 26 -11.03 -0.82 14.48
CA LEU A 26 -9.95 0.04 13.97
C LEU A 26 -8.56 -0.54 14.27
N ARG A 27 -8.39 -1.15 15.44
CA ARG A 27 -7.13 -1.84 15.80
C ARG A 27 -6.90 -3.06 14.93
N ILE A 28 -7.93 -3.86 14.65
CA ILE A 28 -7.83 -5.00 13.73
C ILE A 28 -7.42 -4.53 12.33
N TYR A 29 -8.03 -3.46 11.80
CA TYR A 29 -7.62 -2.93 10.49
C TYR A 29 -6.19 -2.39 10.48
N GLU A 30 -5.72 -1.82 11.59
CA GLU A 30 -4.32 -1.39 11.74
C GLU A 30 -3.38 -2.61 11.79
N GLU A 31 -3.72 -3.64 12.59
CA GLU A 31 -2.97 -4.90 12.74
C GLU A 31 -2.89 -5.66 11.40
N GLU A 32 -3.97 -5.67 10.62
CA GLU A 32 -4.02 -6.27 9.29
C GLU A 32 -3.29 -5.44 8.22
N GLY A 33 -2.83 -4.24 8.57
CA GLY A 33 -2.08 -3.35 7.69
C GLY A 33 -2.94 -2.59 6.68
N LEU A 34 -4.27 -2.56 6.87
CA LEU A 34 -5.22 -1.87 6.00
C LEU A 34 -5.27 -0.35 6.26
N ILE A 35 -4.93 0.07 7.49
CA ILE A 35 -4.86 1.48 7.87
C ILE A 35 -3.57 1.78 8.62
N LYS A 36 -3.10 3.03 8.55
CA LYS A 36 -1.87 3.49 9.24
C LYS A 36 -2.12 4.85 9.89
N PRO A 37 -2.77 4.88 11.07
CA PRO A 37 -3.06 6.14 11.76
C PRO A 37 -1.77 6.86 12.17
N ALA A 38 -1.83 8.18 12.20
CA ALA A 38 -0.75 8.99 12.76
C ALA A 38 -0.62 8.73 14.26
N ARG A 39 0.61 8.77 14.77
CA ARG A 39 0.89 8.56 16.20
C ARG A 39 1.46 9.82 16.82
N GLN A 40 0.92 10.19 17.97
CA GLN A 40 1.58 11.13 18.89
C GLN A 40 1.77 10.41 20.23
N GLY A 41 3.00 9.97 20.47
CA GLY A 41 3.32 9.02 21.54
C GLY A 41 2.55 7.71 21.38
N ASN A 42 1.78 7.33 22.40
CA ASN A 42 0.97 6.11 22.38
C ASN A 42 -0.45 6.32 21.80
N LYS A 43 -0.83 7.56 21.49
CA LYS A 43 -2.17 7.89 20.99
C LYS A 43 -2.20 7.84 19.45
N ARG A 44 -3.30 7.31 18.92
CA ARG A 44 -3.59 7.23 17.49
C ARG A 44 -4.52 8.35 17.08
N TYR A 45 -4.18 9.01 16.00
CA TYR A 45 -4.96 10.06 15.37
C TYR A 45 -5.26 9.70 13.93
N PHE A 46 -6.47 10.07 13.51
CA PHE A 46 -7.03 9.80 12.20
C PHE A 46 -7.41 11.14 11.56
N SER A 47 -7.19 11.24 10.26
CA SER A 47 -7.59 12.36 9.42
C SER A 47 -8.99 12.13 8.84
N ASN A 48 -9.53 13.11 8.11
CA ASN A 48 -10.78 12.91 7.39
C ASN A 48 -10.62 11.86 6.27
N ASN A 49 -9.47 11.88 5.58
CA ASN A 49 -9.13 10.88 4.57
C ASN A 49 -9.09 9.46 5.16
N ASP A 50 -8.59 9.29 6.39
CA ASP A 50 -8.61 7.98 7.06
C ASP A 50 -10.04 7.51 7.32
N VAL A 51 -10.94 8.40 7.74
CA VAL A 51 -12.35 8.08 7.98
C VAL A 51 -13.05 7.67 6.68
N GLU A 52 -12.83 8.39 5.59
CA GLU A 52 -13.36 8.04 4.27
C GLU A 52 -12.82 6.68 3.79
N TRP A 53 -11.52 6.45 3.95
CA TRP A 53 -10.88 5.18 3.61
C TRP A 53 -11.47 4.01 4.42
N ILE A 54 -11.64 4.17 5.74
CA ILE A 54 -12.25 3.13 6.58
C ILE A 54 -13.71 2.89 6.19
N THR A 55 -14.44 3.92 5.78
CA THR A 55 -15.81 3.79 5.27
C THR A 55 -15.82 2.90 4.02
N CYS A 56 -14.91 3.15 3.08
CA CYS A 56 -14.74 2.33 1.88
C CYS A 56 -14.40 0.87 2.22
N LEU A 57 -13.42 0.64 3.10
CA LEU A 57 -13.06 -0.70 3.58
C LEU A 57 -14.27 -1.46 4.12
N ARG A 58 -15.12 -0.78 4.90
CA ARG A 58 -16.32 -1.41 5.47
C ARG A 58 -17.34 -1.78 4.41
N THR A 59 -17.58 -0.93 3.43
CA THR A 59 -18.45 -1.27 2.29
C THR A 59 -17.90 -2.48 1.53
N LEU A 60 -16.58 -2.55 1.29
CA LEU A 60 -15.97 -3.70 0.63
C LEU A 60 -16.13 -5.00 1.45
N ILE A 61 -15.95 -4.93 2.77
CA ILE A 61 -16.04 -6.10 3.65
C ILE A 61 -17.49 -6.55 3.85
N HIS A 62 -18.38 -5.64 4.21
CA HIS A 62 -19.72 -5.97 4.68
C HIS A 62 -20.77 -6.00 3.57
N GLU A 63 -20.67 -5.10 2.58
CA GLU A 63 -21.66 -5.04 1.50
C GLU A 63 -21.23 -5.84 0.28
N LYS A 64 -19.93 -5.82 -0.05
CA LYS A 64 -19.38 -6.57 -1.20
C LYS A 64 -18.86 -7.96 -0.84
N GLY A 65 -18.79 -8.30 0.45
CA GLY A 65 -18.37 -9.62 0.93
C GLY A 65 -16.90 -9.94 0.66
N ILE A 66 -16.06 -8.93 0.43
CA ILE A 66 -14.64 -9.14 0.15
C ILE A 66 -13.90 -9.35 1.47
N SER A 67 -13.18 -10.46 1.59
CA SER A 67 -12.39 -10.77 2.79
C SER A 67 -11.19 -9.82 2.94
N ILE A 68 -10.69 -9.63 4.16
CA ILE A 68 -9.49 -8.84 4.42
C ILE A 68 -8.28 -9.32 3.58
N PRO A 69 -7.98 -10.63 3.48
CA PRO A 69 -6.94 -11.11 2.56
C PRO A 69 -7.20 -10.73 1.10
N GLY A 70 -8.46 -10.78 0.66
CA GLY A 70 -8.86 -10.36 -0.69
C GLY A 70 -8.61 -8.87 -0.93
N ILE A 71 -8.94 -8.01 0.04
CA ILE A 71 -8.66 -6.57 -0.03
C ILE A 71 -7.14 -6.32 -0.09
N LYS A 72 -6.35 -7.02 0.73
CA LYS A 72 -4.88 -6.90 0.70
C LYS A 72 -4.32 -7.29 -0.66
N MET A 73 -4.77 -8.41 -1.22
CA MET A 73 -4.38 -8.84 -2.57
C MET A 73 -4.75 -7.80 -3.64
N LEU A 74 -5.95 -7.22 -3.58
CA LEU A 74 -6.36 -6.17 -4.52
C LEU A 74 -5.48 -4.92 -4.40
N LEU A 75 -5.12 -4.53 -3.18
CA LEU A 75 -4.22 -3.41 -2.94
C LEU A 75 -2.81 -3.68 -3.46
N GLU A 76 -2.30 -4.91 -3.35
CA GLU A 76 -1.02 -5.32 -3.92
C GLU A 76 -1.02 -5.31 -5.46
N LEU A 77 -2.16 -5.67 -6.07
CA LEU A 77 -2.34 -5.64 -7.53
C LEU A 77 -2.64 -4.24 -8.09
N THR A 78 -2.87 -3.26 -7.21
CA THR A 78 -3.18 -1.89 -7.61
C THR A 78 -1.92 -1.26 -8.23
N PRO A 79 -2.01 -0.82 -9.49
CA PRO A 79 -0.83 -0.35 -10.18
C PRO A 79 -0.34 0.99 -9.63
N CYS A 80 0.99 1.10 -9.46
CA CYS A 80 1.60 2.27 -8.85
C CYS A 80 1.40 3.57 -9.64
N TRP A 81 1.22 3.51 -10.96
CA TRP A 81 1.03 4.70 -11.80
C TRP A 81 -0.35 5.36 -11.62
N GLU A 82 -1.37 4.59 -11.23
CA GLU A 82 -2.68 5.15 -10.86
C GLU A 82 -2.61 5.86 -9.51
N ILE A 83 -1.88 5.29 -8.55
CA ILE A 83 -1.71 5.85 -7.21
C ILE A 83 -0.84 7.11 -7.24
N THR A 84 0.31 7.04 -7.90
CA THR A 84 1.29 8.15 -7.96
C THR A 84 0.98 9.19 -9.02
N LYS A 85 -0.10 8.98 -9.81
CA LYS A 85 -0.45 9.81 -10.98
C LYS A 85 0.73 10.03 -11.91
N CYS A 86 1.40 8.94 -12.26
CA CYS A 86 2.60 8.98 -13.10
C CYS A 86 2.26 9.58 -14.48
N PRO A 87 3.02 10.58 -14.96
CA PRO A 87 2.74 11.20 -16.26
C PRO A 87 2.86 10.15 -17.39
N PRO A 88 2.06 10.26 -18.47
CA PRO A 88 2.04 9.27 -19.55
C PRO A 88 3.43 8.97 -20.10
N GLU A 89 4.26 10.00 -20.28
CA GLU A 89 5.64 9.89 -20.78
C GLU A 89 6.52 8.94 -19.95
N LYS A 90 6.29 8.89 -18.64
CA LYS A 90 7.02 8.03 -17.69
C LYS A 90 6.34 6.67 -17.52
N ARG A 91 5.00 6.65 -17.47
CA ARG A 91 4.20 5.43 -17.33
C ARG A 91 4.36 4.50 -18.54
N ASP A 92 4.27 5.05 -19.75
CA ASP A 92 4.23 4.25 -20.98
C ASP A 92 5.57 3.57 -21.29
N ARG A 93 6.66 4.06 -20.69
CA ARG A 93 8.00 3.44 -20.72
C ARG A 93 8.29 2.55 -19.51
N CYS A 94 7.34 2.41 -18.58
CA CYS A 94 7.55 1.62 -17.38
C CYS A 94 7.33 0.13 -17.67
N SER A 95 8.35 -0.69 -17.42
CA SER A 95 8.23 -2.14 -17.59
C SER A 95 7.10 -2.76 -16.77
N ALA A 96 6.76 -2.21 -15.59
CA ALA A 96 5.62 -2.66 -14.78
C ALA A 96 4.24 -2.28 -15.36
N TYR A 97 4.19 -1.27 -16.24
CA TYR A 97 2.98 -0.86 -16.97
C TYR A 97 2.74 -1.76 -18.17
N ILE A 98 3.80 -2.03 -18.93
CA ILE A 98 3.76 -2.84 -20.14
C ILE A 98 3.41 -4.30 -19.82
N ASP A 99 3.89 -4.81 -18.69
CA ASP A 99 3.61 -6.16 -18.25
C ASP A 99 3.33 -6.15 -16.74
N ARG A 100 2.16 -6.69 -16.35
CA ARG A 100 1.66 -6.72 -14.97
C ARG A 100 1.88 -8.07 -14.28
N SER A 101 2.45 -9.05 -14.97
CA SER A 101 2.68 -10.39 -14.42
C SER A 101 3.83 -10.45 -13.42
N ILE A 102 4.81 -9.55 -13.57
CA ILE A 102 5.96 -9.40 -12.65
C ILE A 102 5.81 -8.07 -11.91
N PRO A 103 5.86 -8.06 -10.56
CA PRO A 103 5.76 -6.84 -9.79
C PRO A 103 6.96 -5.91 -10.02
N CYS A 104 6.76 -4.61 -9.78
CA CYS A 104 7.74 -3.57 -10.14
C CYS A 104 9.11 -3.75 -9.46
N TRP A 105 9.19 -4.37 -8.29
CA TRP A 105 10.45 -4.60 -7.56
C TRP A 105 11.27 -5.79 -8.05
N GLN A 106 10.69 -6.69 -8.83
CA GLN A 106 11.40 -7.78 -9.50
C GLN A 106 11.88 -7.38 -10.91
N ARG A 107 11.60 -6.15 -11.34
CA ARG A 107 11.98 -5.63 -12.66
C ARG A 107 13.23 -4.75 -12.54
N ALA A 108 14.25 -5.04 -13.35
CA ALA A 108 15.49 -4.26 -13.39
C ALA A 108 15.34 -2.86 -14.03
N ASN A 109 14.29 -2.62 -14.82
CA ASN A 109 14.12 -1.42 -15.66
C ASN A 109 12.76 -0.76 -15.44
N THR A 110 12.32 -0.54 -14.20
CA THR A 110 11.13 0.28 -13.96
C THR A 110 11.45 1.75 -14.17
N ALA A 111 10.46 2.56 -14.59
CA ALA A 111 10.65 3.99 -14.76
C ALA A 111 11.08 4.68 -13.44
N CYS A 112 10.66 4.13 -12.30
CA CYS A 112 11.04 4.62 -10.97
C CYS A 112 12.45 4.20 -10.53
N SER A 113 12.99 3.10 -11.06
CA SER A 113 14.36 2.65 -10.74
C SER A 113 15.43 3.65 -11.17
N LYS A 114 15.15 4.45 -12.22
CA LYS A 114 16.06 5.50 -12.70
C LYS A 114 16.09 6.73 -11.77
N ASP A 115 14.99 7.00 -11.07
CA ASP A 115 14.84 8.21 -10.25
C ASP A 115 15.18 7.96 -8.77
N PHE A 116 14.90 6.75 -8.25
CA PHE A 116 15.08 6.43 -6.81
C PHE A 116 16.27 5.51 -6.53
N GLY A 117 17.01 5.09 -7.56
CA GLY A 117 18.24 4.28 -7.45
C GLY A 117 18.01 2.80 -7.08
N GLN A 118 17.17 2.51 -6.09
CA GLN A 118 16.85 1.16 -5.60
C GLN A 118 15.41 1.07 -5.12
N CYS A 119 14.76 -0.09 -5.28
CA CYS A 119 13.37 -0.27 -4.83
C CYS A 119 13.21 -0.14 -3.30
N GLU A 120 14.27 -0.36 -2.53
CA GLU A 120 14.27 -0.36 -1.05
C GLU A 120 13.85 0.95 -0.39
N THR A 121 13.97 2.08 -1.12
CA THR A 121 13.58 3.42 -0.66
C THR A 121 12.28 3.91 -1.29
N CYS A 122 11.66 3.12 -2.19
CA CYS A 122 10.43 3.48 -2.88
C CYS A 122 9.21 3.26 -1.97
N GLU A 123 8.37 4.28 -1.78
CA GLU A 123 7.19 4.19 -0.91
C GLU A 123 6.20 3.09 -1.34
N VAL A 124 6.11 2.82 -2.65
CA VAL A 124 5.30 1.73 -3.21
C VAL A 124 5.86 0.35 -2.80
N TYR A 125 7.18 0.18 -2.88
CA TYR A 125 7.86 -1.05 -2.44
C TYR A 125 7.79 -1.21 -0.92
N ILE A 126 8.00 -0.14 -0.16
CA ILE A 126 7.89 -0.15 1.31
C ILE A 126 6.48 -0.53 1.73
N ARG A 127 5.44 -0.03 1.05
CA ARG A 127 4.04 -0.38 1.33
C ARG A 127 3.71 -1.83 0.97
N ALA A 128 4.22 -2.34 -0.16
CA ALA A 128 4.04 -3.74 -0.58
C ALA A 128 4.83 -4.74 0.31
N MET A 129 6.07 -4.42 0.68
CA MET A 129 6.95 -5.32 1.45
C MET A 129 6.72 -5.28 2.96
N LYS A 130 6.07 -4.25 3.52
CA LYS A 130 5.68 -4.24 4.95
C LYS A 130 4.75 -5.42 5.26
N GLN A 131 3.88 -5.78 4.32
CA GLN A 131 2.93 -6.88 4.48
C GLN A 131 3.60 -8.26 4.40
N VAL A 132 4.70 -8.39 3.65
CA VAL A 132 5.47 -9.65 3.53
C VAL A 132 6.33 -9.94 4.77
N LYS A 133 6.92 -8.90 5.39
CA LYS A 133 7.69 -9.06 6.64
C LYS A 133 6.84 -9.50 7.83
N ASP A 134 5.61 -9.01 7.91
CA ASP A 134 4.68 -9.38 8.98
C ASP A 134 4.19 -10.84 8.84
N LEU A 135 4.06 -11.35 7.61
CA LEU A 135 3.79 -12.78 7.33
C LEU A 135 5.00 -13.68 7.64
N ALA A 136 6.23 -13.21 7.39
CA ALA A 136 7.45 -13.93 7.72
C ALA A 136 7.69 -14.05 9.25
N ALA A 137 7.17 -13.11 10.05
CA ALA A 137 7.22 -13.18 11.51
C ALA A 137 6.32 -14.28 12.10
N THR A 138 5.38 -14.83 11.31
CA THR A 138 4.49 -15.94 11.71
C THR A 138 4.99 -17.34 11.33
N GLY A 139 6.27 -17.47 10.93
CA GLY A 139 6.96 -18.78 10.96
C GLY A 139 6.64 -19.75 9.82
N ASN A 140 6.24 -19.26 8.63
CA ASN A 140 6.16 -20.12 7.44
C ASN A 140 7.17 -19.65 6.39
N SER A 141 8.36 -20.25 6.45
CA SER A 141 9.52 -19.86 5.66
C SER A 141 9.51 -20.51 4.27
N SER A 142 9.29 -19.69 3.26
CA SER A 142 9.91 -19.84 1.94
C SER A 142 10.05 -18.44 1.34
N LEU A 143 11.16 -17.78 1.62
CA LEU A 143 11.53 -16.57 0.87
C LEU A 143 11.78 -16.98 -0.58
N PRO A 144 11.22 -16.28 -1.58
CA PRO A 144 11.77 -16.38 -2.92
C PRO A 144 13.21 -15.85 -2.87
N ALA A 145 14.16 -16.69 -3.26
CA ALA A 145 15.55 -16.29 -3.37
C ALA A 145 15.66 -14.99 -4.19
N GLN A 146 16.48 -14.05 -3.71
CA GLN A 146 16.80 -12.85 -4.46
C GLN A 146 17.23 -13.26 -5.88
N PRO A 147 16.62 -12.76 -6.96
CA PRO A 147 17.09 -13.08 -8.29
C PRO A 147 18.46 -12.42 -8.46
N ALA A 148 19.49 -13.25 -8.61
CA ALA A 148 20.81 -12.81 -9.04
C ALA A 148 20.64 -11.96 -10.31
N GLY A 149 21.13 -10.72 -10.27
CA GLY A 149 20.89 -9.70 -11.28
C GLY A 149 21.10 -10.22 -12.70
N ARG A 150 20.00 -10.47 -13.41
CA ARG A 150 20.05 -10.81 -14.83
C ARG A 150 20.25 -9.50 -15.60
N LYS A 151 21.44 -9.31 -16.15
CA LYS A 151 21.72 -8.23 -17.10
C LYS A 151 20.84 -8.44 -18.34
N VAL A 152 19.73 -7.70 -18.43
CA VAL A 152 18.93 -7.64 -19.65
C VAL A 152 19.59 -6.58 -20.53
N GLN A 153 20.19 -7.03 -21.64
CA GLN A 153 20.72 -6.14 -22.66
C GLN A 153 19.58 -5.35 -23.31
N PRO A 154 19.79 -4.06 -23.62
CA PRO A 154 18.77 -3.22 -24.23
C PRO A 154 18.36 -3.75 -25.61
N PRO A 155 17.12 -3.47 -26.06
CA PRO A 155 16.66 -3.88 -27.38
C PRO A 155 17.55 -3.24 -28.45
N LYS A 156 18.05 -4.07 -29.38
CA LYS A 156 18.80 -3.60 -30.54
C LYS A 156 17.84 -2.83 -31.46
N SER A 157 18.26 -1.60 -31.80
CA SER A 157 17.62 -0.74 -32.80
C SER A 157 17.70 -1.33 -34.20
#